data_AF-A0A5B9QN84-F1
#
_entry.id   AF-A0A5B9QN84-F1
#
_cell.length_a   1.000
_cell.length_b   1.000
_cell.length_c   1.000
_cell.angle_alpha   90.00
_cell.angle_beta   90.00
_cell.angle_gamma   90.00
#
_symmetry.space_group_name_H-M   'P 1'
#
loop_
_entity.id
_entity.type
_entity.pdbx_description
1 polymer ?
#
loop_
_entity_poly.entity_id
_entity_poly.type
_entity_poly.pdbx_seq_one_letter_code
_entity_poly.pdbx_strand_id
1 'polypeptide(L)'
;MTQQAMSSQHLLSETELYMVYLEVARRDHDWRIRALYGEKQRPASHTPFRPLSESVFQQRRQAVANLLQGPLRFQQQLLRRAHYYRVDVQQLLAGKSKPAAPAAPILGLPLGTTPPLSSGNQTA
;
A
#
# COMPACT_ATOMS: atom_id res chain seq x y z
N MET A 1 -18.33 21.29 -21.28
CA MET A 1 -16.88 21.24 -21.55
C MET A 1 -16.21 20.36 -20.49
N THR A 2 -15.84 19.13 -20.84
CA THR A 2 -14.89 18.32 -20.06
C THR A 2 -14.22 17.35 -21.02
N GLN A 3 -13.45 17.91 -21.94
CA GLN A 3 -12.36 17.21 -22.59
C GLN A 3 -11.26 17.09 -21.55
N GLN A 4 -11.23 15.98 -20.80
CA GLN A 4 -10.00 15.49 -20.19
C GLN A 4 -9.63 14.24 -20.95
N ALA A 5 -8.69 14.44 -21.89
CA ALA A 5 -7.80 13.49 -22.54
C ALA A 5 -7.95 12.05 -22.01
N MET A 6 -8.28 11.04 -22.82
CA MET A 6 -7.38 10.47 -23.84
C MET A 6 -5.89 10.61 -23.49
N SER A 7 -5.56 10.48 -22.20
CA SER A 7 -4.19 10.30 -21.74
C SER A 7 -3.70 8.99 -22.34
N SER A 8 -2.73 9.12 -23.24
CA SER A 8 -1.81 8.11 -23.79
C SER A 8 -2.11 6.67 -23.36
N GLN A 9 -2.35 5.77 -24.33
CA GLN A 9 -2.42 4.31 -24.14
C GLN A 9 -1.06 3.72 -23.68
N HIS A 10 -0.44 4.29 -22.65
CA HIS A 10 0.72 3.75 -22.01
C HIS A 10 0.27 2.62 -21.10
N LEU A 11 0.77 1.42 -21.38
CA LEU A 11 0.53 0.28 -20.54
C LEU A 11 1.37 0.46 -19.27
N LEU A 12 0.72 0.51 -18.12
CA LEU A 12 1.39 0.59 -16.83
C LEU A 12 2.24 -0.67 -16.62
N SER A 13 3.39 -0.48 -15.97
CA SER A 13 4.24 -1.60 -15.57
C SER A 13 3.52 -2.54 -14.60
N GLU A 14 4.10 -3.73 -14.39
CA GLU A 14 3.58 -4.72 -13.44
C GLU A 14 3.48 -4.18 -12.02
N THR A 15 4.56 -3.55 -11.55
CA THR A 15 4.61 -2.96 -10.22
C THR A 15 3.59 -1.83 -10.08
N GLU A 16 3.45 -0.94 -11.07
CA GLU A 16 2.47 0.14 -11.03
C GLU A 16 1.03 -0.39 -10.97
N LEU A 17 0.69 -1.38 -11.80
CA LEU A 17 -0.64 -1.99 -11.76
C LEU A 17 -0.92 -2.71 -10.44
N TYR A 18 0.07 -3.38 -9.87
CA TYR A 18 -0.08 -4.02 -8.57
C TYR A 18 -0.29 -2.98 -7.45
N MET A 19 0.38 -1.83 -7.51
CA MET A 19 0.16 -0.73 -6.58
C MET A 19 -1.26 -0.18 -6.67
N VAL A 20 -1.77 0.05 -7.89
CA VAL A 20 -3.16 0.46 -8.12
C VAL A 20 -4.12 -0.59 -7.56
N TYR A 21 -3.84 -1.87 -7.77
CA TYR A 21 -4.63 -2.96 -7.22
C TYR A 21 -4.68 -2.95 -5.69
N LEU A 22 -3.55 -2.77 -5.02
CA LEU A 22 -3.49 -2.74 -3.56
C LEU A 22 -4.31 -1.59 -2.99
N GLU A 23 -4.22 -0.41 -3.59
CA GLU A 23 -4.97 0.76 -3.13
C GLU A 23 -6.49 0.59 -3.35
N VAL A 24 -6.88 0.03 -4.49
CA VAL A 24 -8.29 -0.35 -4.75
C VAL A 24 -8.78 -1.37 -3.71
N ALA A 25 -8.01 -2.42 -3.46
CA ALA A 25 -8.37 -3.48 -2.52
C ALA A 25 -8.51 -2.94 -1.09
N ARG A 26 -7.62 -2.04 -0.68
CA ARG A 26 -7.68 -1.37 0.62
C ARG A 26 -8.96 -0.56 0.77
N ARG A 27 -9.26 0.32 -0.18
CA ARG A 27 -10.47 1.16 -0.14
C ARG A 27 -11.76 0.38 -0.17
N ASP A 28 -11.80 -0.71 -0.96
CA ASP A 28 -12.94 -1.62 -0.96
C ASP A 28 -13.14 -2.29 0.41
N HIS A 29 -12.05 -2.78 1.03
CA HIS A 29 -12.12 -3.36 2.37
C HIS A 29 -12.60 -2.34 3.42
N ASP A 30 -12.05 -1.13 3.40
CA ASP A 30 -12.46 -0.05 4.31
C ASP A 30 -13.93 0.32 4.11
N TRP A 31 -14.39 0.38 2.85
CA TRP A 31 -15.79 0.64 2.53
C TRP A 31 -16.70 -0.46 3.09
N ARG A 32 -16.31 -1.74 2.96
CA ARG A 32 -17.08 -2.85 3.56
C ARG A 32 -17.12 -2.78 5.08
N ILE A 33 -16.02 -2.44 5.73
CA ILE A 33 -15.98 -2.25 7.19
C ILE A 33 -16.96 -1.16 7.60
N ARG A 34 -16.91 0.00 6.94
CA ARG A 34 -17.83 1.12 7.24
C ARG A 34 -19.28 0.77 6.92
N ALA A 35 -19.54 0.03 5.85
CA ALA A 35 -20.89 -0.39 5.50
C ALA A 35 -21.49 -1.35 6.55
N LEU A 36 -20.68 -2.24 7.13
CA LEU A 36 -21.13 -3.22 8.12
C LEU A 36 -21.21 -2.67 9.54
N TYR A 37 -20.26 -1.82 9.93
CA TYR A 37 -20.09 -1.38 11.32
C TYR A 37 -20.36 0.12 11.53
N GLY A 38 -20.52 0.90 10.47
CA GLY A 38 -20.64 2.35 10.53
C GLY A 38 -19.39 2.97 11.16
N GLU A 39 -19.62 3.87 12.12
CA GLU A 39 -18.57 4.53 12.91
C GLU A 39 -18.07 3.69 14.10
N LYS A 40 -18.65 2.51 14.33
CA LYS A 40 -18.23 1.65 15.45
C LYS A 40 -16.92 0.95 15.10
N GLN A 41 -16.11 0.70 16.13
CA GLN A 41 -14.86 -0.04 15.96
C GLN A 41 -15.16 -1.47 15.47
N ARG A 42 -14.41 -1.92 14.46
CA ARG A 42 -14.58 -3.27 13.90
C ARG A 42 -14.30 -4.33 14.98
N PRO A 43 -15.12 -5.40 15.08
CA PRO A 43 -14.85 -6.53 15.96
C PRO A 43 -13.50 -7.19 15.65
N ALA A 44 -12.82 -7.70 16.67
CA ALA A 44 -11.55 -8.43 16.50
C ALA A 44 -11.70 -9.70 15.66
N SER A 45 -12.90 -10.30 15.62
CA SER A 45 -13.24 -11.45 14.78
C SER A 45 -13.44 -11.10 13.30
N HIS A 46 -13.47 -9.82 12.92
CA HIS A 46 -13.61 -9.44 11.52
C HIS A 46 -12.41 -9.92 10.70
N THR A 47 -12.69 -10.45 9.51
CA THR A 47 -11.66 -10.97 8.61
C THR A 47 -10.64 -9.88 8.29
N PRO A 48 -9.32 -10.12 8.52
CA PRO A 48 -8.31 -9.11 8.26
C PRO A 48 -8.17 -8.84 6.76
N PHE A 49 -7.66 -7.66 6.42
CA PHE A 49 -7.29 -7.32 5.06
C PHE A 49 -6.22 -8.27 4.52
N ARG A 50 -6.56 -9.06 3.50
CA ARG A 50 -5.67 -10.03 2.85
C ARG A 50 -5.73 -9.86 1.32
N PRO A 51 -5.01 -8.88 0.75
CA PRO A 51 -4.90 -8.75 -0.69
C PRO A 51 -4.09 -9.91 -1.29
N LEU A 52 -4.18 -10.09 -2.60
CA LEU A 52 -3.31 -11.01 -3.33
C LEU A 52 -1.85 -10.57 -3.17
N SER A 53 -0.94 -11.52 -3.07
CA SER A 53 0.49 -11.24 -3.19
C SER A 53 0.83 -10.77 -4.61
N GLU A 54 1.96 -10.09 -4.74
CA GLU A 54 2.45 -9.60 -6.04
C GLU A 54 2.63 -10.75 -7.04
N SER A 55 3.20 -11.87 -6.59
CA SER A 55 3.38 -13.08 -7.41
C SER A 55 2.06 -13.64 -7.95
N VAL A 56 1.03 -13.75 -7.10
CA VAL A 56 -0.29 -14.27 -7.52
C VAL A 56 -0.99 -13.26 -8.42
N PHE A 57 -0.81 -11.96 -8.18
CA PHE A 57 -1.32 -10.92 -9.07
C PHE A 57 -0.68 -11.01 -10.46
N GLN A 58 0.65 -11.16 -10.53
CA GLN A 58 1.39 -11.33 -11.78
C GLN A 58 0.94 -12.56 -12.55
N GLN A 59 0.78 -13.71 -11.88
CA GLN A 59 0.26 -14.93 -12.51
C GLN A 59 -1.12 -14.70 -13.16
N ARG A 60 -2.02 -13.98 -12.49
CA ARG A 60 -3.34 -13.63 -13.05
C ARG A 60 -3.24 -12.69 -14.24
N ARG A 61 -2.30 -11.74 -14.22
CA ARG A 61 -2.03 -10.86 -15.36
C ARG A 61 -1.44 -11.65 -16.54
N GLN A 62 -0.52 -12.57 -16.28
CA GLN A 62 0.08 -13.42 -17.31
C GLN A 62 -0.95 -14.35 -17.96
N ALA A 63 -1.92 -14.84 -17.19
CA ALA A 63 -3.01 -15.68 -17.73
C ALA A 63 -3.83 -14.98 -18.83
N VAL A 64 -3.92 -13.64 -18.80
CA VAL A 64 -4.62 -12.86 -19.83
C VAL A 64 -3.69 -12.36 -20.94
N ALA A 65 -2.38 -12.59 -20.87
CA ALA A 65 -1.42 -12.10 -21.86
C ALA A 65 -1.63 -12.72 -23.25
N ASN A 66 -2.11 -13.97 -23.29
CA ASN A 66 -2.35 -14.69 -24.54
C ASN A 66 -3.70 -14.35 -25.19
N LEU A 67 -4.52 -13.51 -24.55
CA LEU A 67 -5.82 -13.08 -25.09
C LEU A 67 -5.66 -11.81 -25.92
N LEU A 68 -6.44 -11.69 -26.99
CA LEU A 68 -6.46 -10.48 -27.82
C LEU A 68 -6.82 -9.26 -26.95
N GLN A 69 -5.90 -8.29 -26.88
CA GLN A 69 -5.99 -7.10 -26.02
C GLN A 69 -6.14 -7.39 -24.52
N GLY A 70 -5.81 -8.60 -24.06
CA GLY A 70 -6.00 -9.02 -22.67
C GLY A 70 -5.32 -8.10 -21.65
N PRO A 71 -4.02 -7.76 -21.80
CA PRO A 71 -3.33 -6.84 -20.91
C PRO A 71 -3.98 -5.45 -20.84
N LEU A 72 -4.40 -4.92 -21.99
CA LEU A 72 -5.05 -3.60 -22.08
C LEU A 72 -6.42 -3.61 -21.40
N ARG A 73 -7.24 -4.64 -21.65
CA ARG A 73 -8.55 -4.80 -21.00
C ARG A 73 -8.41 -4.99 -19.49
N PHE A 74 -7.41 -5.74 -19.05
CA PHE A 74 -7.11 -5.91 -17.63
C PHE A 74 -6.79 -4.57 -16.96
N GLN A 75 -5.88 -3.79 -17.54
CA GLN A 75 -5.57 -2.44 -17.05
C GLN A 75 -6.81 -1.55 -17.03
N GLN A 76 -7.60 -1.51 -18.10
CA GLN A 76 -8.82 -0.70 -18.17
C GLN A 76 -9.84 -1.07 -17.09
N GLN A 77 -10.05 -2.37 -16.85
CA GLN A 77 -10.94 -2.83 -15.79
C GLN A 77 -10.44 -2.41 -14.41
N LEU A 78 -9.13 -2.49 -14.17
CA LEU A 78 -8.55 -2.07 -12.91
C LEU A 78 -8.64 -0.55 -12.72
N LEU A 79 -8.36 0.24 -13.76
CA LEU A 79 -8.49 1.70 -13.74
C LEU A 79 -9.95 2.13 -13.54
N ARG A 80 -10.91 1.40 -14.11
CA ARG A 80 -12.34 1.66 -13.85
C ARG A 80 -12.70 1.45 -12.37
N ARG A 81 -12.14 0.42 -11.73
CA ARG A 81 -12.31 0.20 -10.28
C ARG A 81 -11.62 1.30 -9.48
N ALA A 82 -10.40 1.69 -9.85
CA ALA A 82 -9.68 2.81 -9.24
C ALA A 82 -10.53 4.08 -9.24
N HIS A 83 -11.14 4.41 -10.38
CA HIS A 83 -12.07 5.53 -10.49
C HIS A 83 -13.28 5.38 -9.54
N TYR A 84 -13.92 4.20 -9.49
CA TYR A 84 -15.07 3.96 -8.61
C TYR A 84 -14.73 4.18 -7.12
N TYR A 85 -13.56 3.72 -6.67
CA TYR A 85 -13.07 3.93 -5.30
C TYR A 85 -12.33 5.26 -5.12
N ARG A 86 -12.43 6.19 -6.08
CA ARG A 86 -11.82 7.54 -6.07
C ARG A 86 -10.31 7.54 -5.86
N VAL A 87 -9.61 6.51 -6.34
CA VAL A 87 -8.15 6.41 -6.26
C VAL A 87 -7.53 7.34 -7.30
N ASP A 88 -6.72 8.31 -6.83
CA ASP A 88 -5.88 9.13 -7.71
C ASP A 88 -4.64 8.33 -8.12
N VAL A 89 -4.69 7.76 -9.32
CA VAL A 89 -3.61 6.92 -9.85
C VAL A 89 -2.34 7.74 -10.10
N GLN A 90 -2.45 8.99 -10.55
CA GLN A 90 -1.28 9.80 -10.83
C GLN A 90 -0.54 10.16 -9.54
N GLN A 91 -1.28 10.58 -8.51
CA GLN A 91 -0.70 10.85 -7.19
C GLN A 91 -0.10 9.58 -6.56
N LEU A 92 -0.79 8.44 -6.68
CA LEU A 92 -0.32 7.16 -6.15
C LEU A 92 1.03 6.74 -6.76
N LEU A 93 1.19 6.92 -8.07
CA LEU A 93 2.42 6.56 -8.77
C LEU A 93 3.54 7.60 -8.57
N ALA A 94 3.20 8.90 -8.59
CA ALA A 94 4.17 9.98 -8.37
C ALA A 94 4.73 9.98 -6.93
N GLY A 95 3.92 9.62 -5.93
CA GLY A 95 4.33 9.52 -4.53
C GLY A 95 5.44 8.49 -4.27
N LYS A 96 5.68 7.58 -5.23
CA LYS A 96 6.78 6.61 -5.18
C LYS A 96 7.98 6.97 -6.05
N SER A 97 7.84 7.89 -7.00
CA SER A 97 8.96 8.40 -7.82
C SER A 97 9.91 9.30 -7.03
N LYS A 98 9.49 9.80 -5.86
CA LYS A 98 10.39 10.49 -4.93
C LYS A 98 11.16 9.43 -4.13
N PRO A 99 12.47 9.24 -4.33
CA PRO A 99 13.25 8.41 -3.42
C PRO A 99 13.08 8.98 -2.02
N ALA A 100 12.62 8.13 -1.09
CA ALA A 100 12.81 8.41 0.32
C ALA A 100 14.31 8.65 0.51
N ALA A 101 14.67 9.85 0.97
CA ALA A 101 16.03 10.17 1.36
C ALA A 101 16.56 9.02 2.24
N PRO A 102 17.82 8.60 2.07
CA PRO A 102 18.40 7.55 2.89
C PRO A 102 18.19 7.89 4.36
N ALA A 103 17.67 6.91 5.10
CA ALA A 103 17.53 6.98 6.53
C ALA A 103 18.81 7.55 7.14
N ALA A 104 18.65 8.60 7.94
CA ALA A 104 19.73 9.18 8.73
C ALA A 104 20.50 8.07 9.46
N PRO A 105 21.83 8.19 9.61
CA PRO A 105 22.62 7.21 10.33
C PRO A 105 22.06 7.08 11.75
N ILE A 106 21.91 5.83 12.21
CA ILE A 106 21.55 5.47 13.58
C ILE A 106 22.62 6.07 14.49
N LEU A 107 22.31 7.23 15.07
CA LEU A 107 23.16 7.96 15.99
C LEU A 107 22.92 7.37 17.39
N GLY A 108 23.90 6.59 17.82
CA GLY A 108 24.32 6.41 19.22
C GLY A 108 23.23 6.15 20.26
N LEU A 109 22.96 4.87 20.54
CA LEU A 109 22.57 4.46 21.88
C LEU A 109 23.79 4.67 22.81
N PRO A 110 23.73 5.49 23.87
CA PRO A 110 24.70 5.38 24.94
C PRO A 110 24.39 4.10 25.71
N LEU A 111 25.33 3.13 25.68
CA LEU A 111 25.39 2.04 26.65
C LEU A 111 25.51 2.68 28.04
N GLY A 112 24.39 2.74 28.75
CA GLY A 112 24.30 3.13 30.15
C GLY A 112 25.00 2.08 31.01
N THR A 113 26.26 2.38 31.30
CA THR A 113 27.12 1.94 32.40
C THR A 113 26.41 1.28 33.59
N THR A 114 26.93 0.11 33.94
CA THR A 114 26.85 -0.60 35.22
C THR A 114 26.88 0.30 36.45
N PRO A 115 26.10 0.01 37.51
CA PRO A 115 26.17 0.76 38.77
C PRO A 115 27.46 0.40 39.54
N PRO A 116 28.15 1.36 40.18
CA PRO A 116 29.22 1.05 41.11
C PRO A 116 28.66 0.61 42.47
N LEU A 117 29.20 -0.48 43.00
CA LEU A 117 29.14 -0.80 44.43
C LEU A 117 29.70 0.38 45.23
N SER A 118 28.90 0.93 46.15
CA SER A 118 29.40 1.83 47.18
C SER A 118 29.37 1.10 48.52
N SER A 119 30.54 0.60 48.93
CA SER A 119 30.84 0.25 50.31
C SER A 119 31.27 1.51 51.04
N GLY A 120 30.68 1.81 52.21
CA GLY A 120 31.09 2.97 53.00
C GLY A 120 30.28 3.24 54.27
N ASN A 121 30.45 2.38 55.27
CA ASN A 121 30.58 2.64 56.72
C ASN A 121 29.98 3.90 57.40
N GLN A 122 29.22 3.61 58.47
CA GLN A 122 29.34 4.11 59.86
C GLN A 122 28.68 5.42 60.37
N THR A 123 28.14 5.24 61.59
CA THR A 123 27.90 6.15 62.74
C THR A 123 26.71 7.13 62.72
N ALA A 124 25.69 6.86 63.54
CA ALA A 124 25.65 7.28 64.96
C ALA A 124 24.78 6.30 65.77
#